data_AF-A0A847CCW1-F1
#
_entry.id   AF-A0A847CCW1-F1
#
_cell.length_a   1.000
_cell.length_b   1.000
_cell.length_c   1.000
_cell.angle_alpha   90.00
_cell.angle_beta   90.00
_cell.angle_gamma   90.00
#
_symmetry.space_group_name_H-M   'P 1'
#
loop_
_entity.id
_entity.type
_entity.pdbx_description
1 polymer ?
#
loop_
_entity_poly.entity_id
_entity_poly.type
_entity_poly.pdbx_seq_one_letter_code
_entity_poly.pdbx_strand_id
1 'polypeptide(L)'
;HQLRGRVGRSDLQSYCFLIYSKKLSESGIERMKTLRQSTDGFYIAEQDLVNRGPGEVNGTMQSGELALEIADVVRDKKLLLEARSDVISQYK
;
A
#
# COMPACT_ATOMS: atom_id res chain seq x y z
N HIS A 1 2.78 8.80 2.76
CA HIS A 1 1.81 8.58 3.85
C HIS A 1 2.36 9.03 5.21
N GLN A 2 3.49 8.47 5.67
CA GLN A 2 4.08 8.83 6.98
C GLN A 2 4.28 10.34 7.22
N LEU A 3 4.86 11.07 6.26
CA LEU A 3 5.05 12.52 6.40
C LEU A 3 3.73 13.29 6.49
N ARG A 4 2.69 12.87 5.75
CA ARG A 4 1.34 13.45 5.83
C ARG A 4 0.71 13.24 7.20
N GLY A 5 0.97 12.10 7.86
CA GLY A 5 0.48 11.80 9.22
C GLY A 5 1.16 12.61 10.35
N ARG A 6 2.17 13.42 10.03
CA ARG A 6 2.80 14.34 10.98
C ARG A 6 2.06 15.69 11.09
N VAL A 7 1.11 15.98 10.20
CA VAL A 7 0.27 17.19 10.23
C VAL A 7 -1.20 16.82 10.47
N GLY A 8 -2.05 17.79 10.85
CA GLY A 8 -3.49 17.55 11.06
C GLY A 8 -3.83 16.77 12.34
N ARG A 9 -3.09 17.00 13.44
CA ARG A 9 -3.35 16.40 14.77
C ARG A 9 -4.24 17.27 15.67
N SER A 10 -4.72 18.39 15.16
CA SER A 10 -5.67 19.27 15.84
C SER A 10 -6.96 19.36 15.03
N ASP A 11 -7.96 20.04 15.59
CA ASP A 11 -9.24 20.29 14.92
C ASP A 11 -9.15 21.32 13.79
N LEU A 12 -7.97 21.88 13.55
CA LEU A 12 -7.74 22.84 12.47
C LEU A 12 -7.48 22.13 11.15
N GLN A 13 -8.16 22.59 10.10
CA GLN A 13 -7.94 22.13 8.74
C GLN A 13 -6.46 22.25 8.36
N SER A 14 -5.86 21.12 7.96
CA SER A 14 -4.48 21.04 7.51
C SER A 14 -4.42 20.68 6.03
N TYR A 15 -3.33 21.07 5.37
CA TYR A 15 -3.10 20.80 3.96
C TYR A 15 -1.76 20.09 3.77
N CYS A 16 -1.74 19.16 2.82
CA CYS A 16 -0.53 18.48 2.38
C CYS A 16 -0.39 18.69 0.88
N PHE A 17 0.57 19.53 0.49
CA PHE A 17 0.87 19.80 -0.92
C PHE A 17 1.95 18.83 -1.39
N LEU A 18 1.67 18.11 -2.48
CA LEU A 18 2.61 17.19 -3.09
C LEU A 18 3.20 17.87 -4.34
N ILE A 19 4.44 18.35 -4.24
CA ILE A 19 5.13 19.04 -5.33
C ILE A 19 6.07 18.04 -6.00
N TYR A 20 6.04 17.98 -7.34
CA TYR A 20 6.85 17.08 -8.13
C TYR A 20 7.42 17.79 -9.36
N SER A 21 8.57 17.31 -9.85
CA SER A 21 9.20 17.85 -11.06
C SER A 21 8.52 17.30 -12.32
N LYS A 22 8.70 17.99 -13.47
CA LYS A 22 8.20 17.50 -14.77
C LYS A 22 8.80 16.15 -15.19
N LYS A 23 9.96 15.78 -14.65
CA LYS A 23 10.63 14.50 -14.91
C LYS A 23 10.29 13.51 -13.79
N LEU A 24 9.06 13.00 -13.79
CA LEU A 24 8.63 11.94 -12.89
C LEU A 24 8.53 10.63 -13.68
N SER A 25 9.01 9.52 -13.10
CA SER A 25 8.77 8.20 -13.68
C SER A 25 7.27 7.88 -13.68
N GLU A 26 6.84 6.97 -14.55
CA GLU A 26 5.45 6.49 -14.58
C GLU A 26 5.03 5.94 -13.20
N SER A 27 5.89 5.15 -12.56
CA SER A 27 5.69 4.66 -11.19
C SER A 27 5.59 5.77 -10.15
N GLY A 28 6.33 6.87 -10.34
CA GLY A 28 6.22 8.08 -9.51
C GLY A 28 4.88 8.77 -9.68
N ILE A 29 4.38 8.87 -10.92
CA ILE A 29 3.07 9.47 -11.23
C ILE A 29 1.95 8.66 -10.58
N GLU A 30 2.00 7.33 -10.67
CA GLU A 30 0.99 6.46 -10.04
C GLU A 30 0.98 6.60 -8.53
N ARG A 31 2.15 6.55 -7.87
CA ARG A 31 2.24 6.76 -6.41
C ARG A 31 1.65 8.11 -5.98
N MET A 32 1.89 9.16 -6.77
CA MET A 32 1.32 10.48 -6.53
C MET A 32 -0.20 10.51 -6.67
N LYS A 33 -0.74 9.81 -7.68
CA LYS A 33 -2.19 9.63 -7.84
C LYS A 33 -2.80 8.88 -6.66
N THR A 34 -2.19 7.77 -6.22
CA THR A 34 -2.64 7.00 -5.05
C THR A 34 -2.70 7.86 -3.79
N LEU A 35 -1.66 8.66 -3.52
CA LEU A 35 -1.62 9.57 -2.38
C LEU A 35 -2.67 10.68 -2.45
N ARG A 36 -3.12 11.05 -3.65
CA ARG A 36 -4.17 12.05 -3.88
C ARG A 36 -5.58 11.46 -3.75
N GLN A 37 -5.77 10.20 -4.13
CA GLN A 37 -7.07 9.51 -4.14
C GLN A 37 -7.54 9.12 -2.74
N SER A 38 -6.63 8.81 -1.81
CA SER A 38 -7.01 8.35 -0.47
C SER A 38 -6.05 8.78 0.63
N THR A 39 -6.59 8.93 1.84
CA THR A 39 -5.82 9.12 3.08
C THR A 39 -5.62 7.83 3.87
N ASP A 40 -6.38 6.78 3.55
CA ASP A 40 -6.31 5.48 4.23
C ASP A 40 -4.94 4.82 4.00
N GLY A 41 -4.31 4.39 5.10
CA GLY A 41 -3.02 3.70 5.07
C GLY A 41 -3.09 2.32 4.44
N PHE A 42 -4.19 1.59 4.62
CA PHE A 42 -4.33 0.24 4.06
C PHE A 42 -4.47 0.28 2.54
N TYR A 43 -5.34 1.17 2.03
CA TYR A 43 -5.48 1.39 0.59
C TYR A 43 -4.15 1.77 -0.07
N ILE A 44 -3.40 2.69 0.56
CA ILE A 44 -2.09 3.13 0.02
C ILE A 44 -1.08 1.98 0.04
N ALA A 45 -1.06 1.15 1.08
CA ALA A 45 -0.16 0.00 1.17
C ALA A 45 -0.49 -1.07 0.11
N GLU A 46 -1.77 -1.33 -0.12
CA GLU A 46 -2.23 -2.27 -1.15
C GLU A 46 -1.82 -1.80 -2.55
N GLN A 47 -2.05 -0.54 -2.89
CA GLN A 47 -1.66 -0.02 -4.19
C GLN A 47 -0.13 0.03 -4.38
N ASP A 48 0.63 0.28 -3.32
CA ASP A 48 2.11 0.20 -3.38
C ASP A 48 2.58 -1.24 -3.61
N LEU A 49 1.92 -2.24 -3.02
CA LEU A 49 2.20 -3.65 -3.28
C LEU A 49 1.89 -4.04 -4.74
N VAL A 50 0.75 -3.60 -5.28
CA VAL A 50 0.40 -3.81 -6.70
C VAL A 50 1.43 -3.17 -7.62
N ASN A 51 1.83 -1.92 -7.35
CA ASN A 51 2.76 -1.18 -8.20
C ASN A 51 4.21 -1.69 -8.11
N ARG A 52 4.61 -2.31 -6.99
CA ARG A 52 5.92 -2.94 -6.83
C ARG A 52 5.98 -4.36 -7.37
N GLY A 53 4.83 -5.01 -7.55
CA GLY A 53 4.76 -6.46 -7.78
C GLY A 53 5.17 -7.26 -6.53
N PRO A 54 5.05 -8.60 -6.57
CA PRO A 54 5.31 -9.49 -5.43
C PRO A 54 6.78 -9.58 -5.00
N GLY A 55 7.68 -8.79 -5.58
CA GLY A 55 9.12 -8.78 -5.28
C GLY A 55 9.93 -8.75 -6.56
N GLU A 56 10.51 -7.60 -6.91
CA GLU A 56 11.59 -7.59 -7.90
C GLU A 56 12.78 -8.39 -7.34
N VAL A 57 13.14 -9.45 -8.06
CA VAL A 57 14.19 -10.45 -7.76
C VAL A 57 15.62 -9.86 -7.81
N ASN A 58 15.79 -8.59 -8.21
CA ASN A 58 17.09 -8.05 -8.64
C ASN A 58 17.70 -6.93 -7.79
N GLY A 59 17.45 -6.89 -6.47
CA GLY A 59 18.16 -5.92 -5.64
C GLY A 59 17.96 -6.08 -4.15
N THR A 60 18.82 -6.89 -3.53
CA THR A 60 19.10 -6.92 -2.08
C THR A 60 17.87 -6.97 -1.19
N MET A 61 17.42 -8.19 -0.92
CA MET A 61 16.42 -8.54 0.10
C MET A 61 16.68 -7.73 1.38
N GLN A 62 15.73 -6.85 1.74
CA GLN A 62 15.70 -6.18 3.03
C GLN A 62 14.63 -6.83 3.92
N SER A 63 15.00 -7.08 5.16
CA SER A 63 14.30 -7.87 6.17
C SER A 63 12.82 -7.49 6.30
N GLY A 64 11.95 -8.42 5.91
CA GLY A 64 10.49 -8.25 5.84
C GLY A 64 9.81 -9.13 4.79
N GLU A 65 10.61 -9.83 3.97
CA GLU A 65 10.14 -10.82 2.99
C GLU A 65 9.27 -11.88 3.67
N LEU A 66 7.97 -11.85 3.40
CA LEU A 66 7.18 -13.07 3.43
C LEU A 66 7.70 -13.91 2.25
N ALA A 67 8.78 -14.65 2.49
CA ALA A 67 9.33 -15.63 1.56
C ALA A 67 8.36 -16.81 1.47
N LEU A 68 7.19 -16.56 0.90
CA LEU A 68 6.19 -17.56 0.61
C LEU A 68 6.63 -18.27 -0.67
N GLU A 69 7.18 -19.48 -0.53
CA GLU A 69 7.68 -20.25 -1.68
C GLU A 69 6.58 -20.63 -2.68
N ILE A 70 5.33 -20.73 -2.21
CA ILE A 70 4.17 -21.16 -3.00
C ILE A 70 3.12 -20.06 -3.09
N ALA A 71 2.92 -19.31 -2.01
CA ALA A 71 1.83 -18.34 -1.89
C ALA A 71 2.26 -16.94 -2.39
N ASP A 72 1.36 -16.28 -3.09
CA ASP A 72 1.55 -14.93 -3.62
C ASP A 72 0.42 -14.07 -3.07
N VAL A 73 0.74 -13.06 -2.26
CA VAL A 73 -0.25 -12.25 -1.55
C VAL A 73 -1.16 -11.47 -2.51
N VAL A 74 -0.69 -11.13 -3.70
CA VAL A 74 -1.46 -10.42 -4.71
C VAL A 74 -2.41 -11.39 -5.43
N ARG A 75 -1.89 -12.55 -5.86
CA ARG A 75 -2.70 -13.60 -6.51
C ARG A 75 -3.73 -14.21 -5.56
N ASP A 76 -3.33 -14.49 -4.33
CA ASP A 76 -4.10 -15.28 -3.37
C ASP A 76 -5.01 -14.39 -2.50
N LYS A 77 -5.09 -13.08 -2.80
CA LYS A 77 -5.92 -12.10 -2.11
C LYS A 77 -7.36 -12.57 -1.92
N LYS A 78 -7.97 -13.17 -2.95
CA LYS A 78 -9.36 -13.64 -2.89
C LYS A 78 -9.52 -14.77 -1.86
N LEU A 79 -8.61 -15.75 -1.88
CA LEU A 79 -8.59 -16.88 -0.94
C LEU A 79 -8.40 -16.39 0.50
N LEU A 80 -7.52 -15.40 0.71
CA LEU A 80 -7.31 -14.80 2.04
C LEU A 80 -8.56 -14.09 2.57
N LEU A 81 -9.31 -13.42 1.70
CA LEU A 81 -10.58 -12.78 2.08
C LEU A 81 -11.66 -13.80 2.41
N GLU A 82 -11.76 -14.88 1.65
CA GLU A 82 -12.68 -16.00 1.92
C GLU A 82 -12.37 -16.64 3.28
N ALA A 83 -11.10 -17.01 3.52
CA ALA A 83 -10.66 -17.59 4.80
C ALA A 83 -10.96 -16.66 5.99
N ARG A 84 -10.75 -15.35 5.83
CA ARG A 84 -11.11 -14.36 6.86
C ARG A 84 -12.61 -14.31 7.12
N SER A 85 -13.42 -14.40 6.06
CA SER A 85 -14.88 -14.35 6.15
C SER A 85 -15.43 -15.58 6.88
N ASP A 86 -14.90 -16.76 6.59
CA ASP A 86 -15.28 -18.02 7.24
C ASP A 86 -15.02 -17.98 8.74
N VAL A 87 -13.84 -17.52 9.15
CA VAL A 87 -13.50 -17.34 10.57
C VAL A 87 -14.47 -16.36 11.22
N ILE A 88 -14.69 -15.17 10.64
CA ILE A 88 -15.62 -14.18 11.22
C ILE A 88 -17.05 -14.73 11.34
N SER A 89 -17.48 -15.58 10.41
CA SER A 89 -18.79 -16.24 10.44
C SER A 89 -18.89 -17.30 11.55
N GLN A 90 -17.81 -18.04 11.82
CA GLN A 90 -17.75 -19.04 12.90
C GLN A 90 -17.70 -18.43 14.32
N TYR A 91 -17.16 -17.22 14.47
CA TYR A 91 -17.04 -16.54 15.76
C TYR A 91 -18.17 -15.52 16.03
N LYS A 92 -19.23 -15.52 15.21
CA LYS A 92 -20.50 -14.83 15.45
C LYS A 92 -21.55 -15.81 15.95
#